data_AF-A0A8B7PLD2-F1
#
_entry.id   AF-A0A8B7PLD2-F1
#
_cell.length_a   1.000
_cell.length_b   1.000
_cell.length_c   1.000
_cell.angle_alpha   90.00
_cell.angle_beta   90.00
_cell.angle_gamma   90.00
#
_symmetry.space_group_name_H-M   'P 1'
#
loop_
_entity.id
_entity.type
_entity.pdbx_description
1 polymer ?
#
loop_
_entity_poly.entity_id
_entity_poly.type
_entity_poly.pdbx_seq_one_letter_code
_entity_poly.pdbx_strand_id
1 'polypeptide(L)'
;PLTNPLSVVGVIQRKLGEEGDPEMSDLMYQFNQAPIWRDGGILHARMRLLKDEVYQDYYAPYEGRDGFDVQIMLQVPRSRGAVTLRSNSPFEPPNVDPNYFEHPDDVEDLLKSFCKVLDKVSAWI
;
A
#
# COMPACT_ATOMS: atom_id res chain seq x y z
N PRO A 1 13.55 7.19 -18.96
CA PRO A 1 14.93 7.16 -18.42
C PRO A 1 14.89 6.86 -16.92
N LEU A 2 15.61 5.81 -16.48
CA LEU A 2 15.64 5.27 -15.11
C LEU A 2 16.43 6.15 -14.12
N THR A 3 16.28 7.47 -14.20
CA THR A 3 17.12 8.45 -13.49
C THR A 3 16.47 9.03 -12.24
N ASN A 4 15.25 8.62 -11.88
CA ASN A 4 14.61 9.06 -10.65
C ASN A 4 14.62 7.91 -9.62
N PRO A 5 15.46 7.98 -8.57
CA PRO A 5 15.60 6.90 -7.59
C PRO A 5 14.32 6.64 -6.78
N LEU A 6 13.36 7.57 -6.77
CA LEU A 6 12.08 7.46 -6.08
C LEU A 6 10.89 7.14 -7.00
N SER A 7 11.15 6.78 -8.27
CA SER A 7 10.06 6.62 -9.24
C SER A 7 9.34 5.28 -9.19
N VAL A 8 8.04 5.34 -9.49
CA VAL A 8 7.23 4.19 -9.87
C VAL A 8 7.73 3.66 -11.20
N VAL A 9 8.05 2.37 -11.23
CA VAL A 9 8.55 1.69 -12.44
C VAL A 9 7.40 1.22 -13.32
N GLY A 10 6.32 0.79 -12.69
CA GLY A 10 5.17 0.25 -13.38
C GLY A 10 3.97 0.12 -12.47
N VAL A 11 2.80 0.16 -13.08
CA VAL A 11 1.51 -0.03 -12.43
C VAL A 11 0.74 -1.10 -13.18
N ILE A 12 0.19 -2.06 -12.46
CA ILE A 12 -0.75 -3.04 -12.99
C ILE A 12 -2.08 -2.82 -12.29
N GLN A 13 -3.09 -2.46 -13.08
CA GLN A 13 -4.46 -2.32 -12.62
C GLN A 13 -5.24 -3.59 -12.94
N ARG A 14 -6.07 -4.03 -12.00
CA ARG A 14 -6.85 -5.25 -12.13
C ARG A 14 -8.25 -5.03 -11.56
N LYS A 15 -9.24 -5.59 -12.27
CA LYS A 15 -10.60 -5.75 -11.78
C LYS A 15 -10.77 -7.14 -11.14
N LEU A 16 -11.46 -7.20 -10.01
CA LEU A 16 -11.71 -8.44 -9.25
C LEU A 16 -13.05 -9.08 -9.63
N GLY A 17 -14.01 -8.29 -10.12
CA GLY A 17 -15.30 -8.77 -10.62
C GLY A 17 -15.87 -7.94 -11.76
N GLU A 18 -17.10 -8.23 -12.17
CA GLU A 18 -17.83 -7.42 -13.18
C GLU A 18 -18.64 -6.29 -12.57
N GLU A 19 -18.83 -6.32 -11.24
CA GLU A 19 -19.58 -5.31 -10.50
C GLU A 19 -18.81 -3.98 -10.37
N GLY A 20 -19.53 -2.88 -10.20
CA GLY A 20 -18.94 -1.54 -10.09
C GLY A 20 -18.55 -0.91 -11.43
N ASP A 21 -17.95 0.28 -11.36
CA ASP A 21 -17.59 1.09 -12.53
C ASP A 21 -16.61 0.33 -13.46
N PRO A 22 -16.92 0.14 -14.75
CA PRO A 22 -16.04 -0.54 -15.70
C PRO A 22 -14.71 0.19 -15.96
N GLU A 23 -14.64 1.50 -15.75
CA GLU A 23 -13.43 2.31 -15.95
C GLU A 23 -12.51 2.29 -14.72
N MET A 24 -13.02 1.85 -13.56
CA MET A 24 -12.26 1.80 -12.32
C MET A 24 -11.67 0.41 -12.09
N SER A 25 -10.41 0.38 -11.66
CA SER A 25 -9.76 -0.84 -11.19
C SER A 25 -10.08 -1.07 -9.72
N ASP A 26 -10.40 -2.30 -9.33
CA ASP A 26 -10.60 -2.65 -7.91
C ASP A 26 -9.27 -2.77 -7.16
N LEU A 27 -8.21 -3.14 -7.87
CA LEU A 27 -6.91 -3.45 -7.31
C LEU A 27 -5.78 -2.85 -8.16
N MET A 28 -4.77 -2.33 -7.49
CA MET A 28 -3.57 -1.78 -8.10
C MET A 28 -2.32 -2.42 -7.49
N TYR A 29 -1.43 -2.92 -8.36
CA TYR A 29 -0.07 -3.29 -8.02
C TYR A 29 0.87 -2.20 -8.52
N GLN A 30 1.62 -1.58 -7.63
CA GLN A 30 2.60 -0.56 -7.95
C GLN A 30 4.00 -1.08 -7.64
N PHE A 31 4.88 -1.08 -8.64
CA PHE A 31 6.26 -1.52 -8.52
C PHE A 31 7.17 -0.32 -8.33
N ASN A 32 7.89 -0.30 -7.22
CA ASN A 32 8.74 0.81 -6.82
C ASN A 32 10.21 0.39 -6.77
N GLN A 33 11.09 1.29 -7.21
CA GLN A 33 12.55 1.08 -7.26
C GLN A 33 13.26 1.39 -5.93
N ALA A 34 12.60 2.11 -5.03
CA ALA A 34 13.11 2.47 -3.72
C ALA A 34 12.37 1.69 -2.62
N PRO A 35 12.84 0.45 -2.32
CA PRO A 35 12.28 -0.29 -1.21
C PRO A 35 12.48 0.47 0.10
N ILE A 36 11.65 0.14 1.09
CA ILE A 36 11.57 0.84 2.38
C ILE A 36 12.94 0.95 3.10
N TRP A 37 13.84 -0.01 2.89
CA TRP A 37 15.17 -0.04 3.51
C TRP A 37 16.25 0.76 2.76
N ARG A 38 15.94 1.37 1.61
CA ARG A 38 16.96 1.99 0.74
C ARG A 38 17.70 3.16 1.38
N ASP A 39 17.06 3.89 2.29
CA ASP A 39 17.59 5.10 2.90
C ASP A 39 17.84 4.97 4.41
N GLY A 40 17.93 3.74 4.94
CA GLY A 40 18.09 3.51 6.38
C GLY A 40 16.89 3.99 7.22
N GLY A 41 15.70 4.12 6.62
CA GLY A 41 14.47 4.45 7.32
C GLY A 41 14.29 5.95 7.56
N ILE A 42 15.19 6.79 7.03
CA ILE A 42 15.19 8.23 7.27
C ILE A 42 13.97 8.90 6.63
N LEU A 43 13.64 8.56 5.38
CA LEU A 43 12.54 9.18 4.64
C LEU A 43 11.41 8.17 4.39
N HIS A 44 11.69 7.00 3.82
CA HIS A 44 10.68 6.04 3.38
C HIS A 44 9.85 5.42 4.52
N ALA A 45 10.48 5.11 5.65
CA ALA A 45 9.78 4.56 6.81
C ALA A 45 8.91 5.64 7.49
N ARG A 46 9.47 6.85 7.64
CA ARG A 46 8.77 8.00 8.23
C ARG A 46 7.58 8.47 7.41
N MET A 47 7.72 8.56 6.08
CA MET A 47 6.61 8.93 5.20
C MET A 47 5.44 7.94 5.28
N ARG A 48 5.72 6.67 5.61
CA ARG A 48 4.71 5.62 5.76
C ARG A 48 4.26 5.43 7.21
N LEU A 49 4.69 6.31 8.12
CA LEU A 49 4.35 6.28 9.55
C LEU A 49 4.65 4.91 10.19
N LEU A 50 5.71 4.24 9.73
CA LEU A 50 6.17 3.01 10.37
C LEU A 50 6.69 3.34 11.77
N LYS A 51 6.34 2.51 12.74
CA LYS A 51 6.98 2.55 14.05
C LYS A 51 8.45 2.19 13.89
N ASP A 52 9.32 2.84 14.66
CA ASP A 52 10.76 2.58 14.61
C ASP A 52 11.08 1.09 14.85
N GLU A 53 10.38 0.46 15.79
CA GLU A 53 10.48 -0.98 16.10
C GLU A 53 10.22 -1.85 14.86
N VAL A 54 9.17 -1.56 14.10
CA VAL A 54 8.82 -2.30 12.87
C VAL A 54 9.91 -2.14 11.82
N TYR A 55 10.50 -0.95 11.72
CA TYR A 55 11.61 -0.72 10.82
C TYR A 55 12.85 -1.52 11.23
N GLN A 56 13.25 -1.42 12.49
CA GLN A 56 14.45 -2.07 13.01
C GLN A 56 14.35 -3.60 12.95
N ASP A 57 13.20 -4.17 13.31
CA ASP A 57 13.05 -5.62 13.38
C ASP A 57 12.91 -6.27 11.99
N TYR A 58 12.22 -5.60 11.06
CA TYR A 58 11.88 -6.20 9.77
C TYR A 58 12.71 -5.65 8.60
N TYR A 59 12.97 -4.35 8.53
CA TYR A 59 13.56 -3.72 7.35
C TYR A 59 15.07 -3.47 7.47
N ALA A 60 15.57 -3.13 8.65
CA ALA A 60 17.00 -2.84 8.87
C ALA A 60 17.95 -3.98 8.44
N PRO A 61 17.63 -5.28 8.60
CA PRO A 61 18.50 -6.36 8.12
C PRO A 61 18.75 -6.39 6.61
N TYR A 62 17.93 -5.68 5.82
CA TYR A 62 18.03 -5.57 4.37
C TYR A 62 18.74 -4.29 3.90
N GLU A 63 19.14 -3.40 4.80
CA GLU A 63 19.89 -2.19 4.45
C GLU A 63 21.13 -2.51 3.63
N GLY A 64 21.40 -1.66 2.63
CA GLY A 64 22.51 -1.86 1.68
C GLY A 64 22.28 -2.97 0.64
N ARG A 65 21.18 -3.74 0.71
CA ARG A 65 20.83 -4.73 -0.31
C ARG A 65 19.98 -4.11 -1.41
N ASP A 66 20.28 -4.50 -2.65
CA ASP A 66 19.42 -4.18 -3.78
C ASP A 66 18.10 -4.96 -3.71
N GLY A 67 17.03 -4.28 -4.09
CA GLY A 67 15.69 -4.84 -4.13
C GLY A 67 14.66 -3.82 -4.62
N PHE A 68 13.41 -4.25 -4.63
CA PHE A 68 12.25 -3.44 -5.01
C PHE A 68 11.11 -3.74 -4.04
N ASP A 69 10.13 -2.84 -3.95
CA ASP A 69 8.88 -3.11 -3.24
C ASP A 69 7.69 -3.13 -4.20
N VAL A 70 6.68 -3.92 -3.85
CA VAL A 70 5.40 -3.98 -4.56
C VAL A 70 4.32 -3.52 -3.59
N GLN A 71 3.70 -2.40 -3.89
CA GLN A 71 2.54 -1.91 -3.14
C GLN A 71 1.27 -2.47 -3.75
N ILE A 72 0.45 -3.11 -2.91
CA ILE A 72 -0.84 -3.67 -3.29
C ILE A 72 -1.90 -2.79 -2.65
N MET A 73 -2.78 -2.21 -3.46
CA MET A 73 -3.80 -1.27 -3.03
C MET A 73 -5.17 -1.73 -3.52
N LEU A 74 -6.11 -1.88 -2.58
CA LEU A 74 -7.54 -1.95 -2.89
C LEU A 74 -8.03 -0.53 -3.15
N GLN A 75 -8.43 -0.26 -4.39
CA GLN A 75 -8.85 1.05 -4.84
C GLN A 75 -10.32 1.32 -4.49
N VAL A 76 -11.13 0.27 -4.49
CA VAL A 76 -12.56 0.33 -4.18
C VAL A 76 -12.87 -0.71 -3.11
N PRO A 77 -12.39 -0.53 -1.86
CA PRO A 77 -12.70 -1.46 -0.77
C PRO A 77 -14.21 -1.52 -0.53
N ARG A 78 -14.71 -2.63 0.00
CA ARG A 78 -16.12 -2.77 0.41
C ARG A 78 -16.38 -2.13 1.77
N SER A 79 -15.38 -2.08 2.65
CA SER A 79 -15.45 -1.41 3.94
C SER A 79 -15.85 0.07 3.79
N ARG A 80 -16.66 0.58 4.72
CA ARG A 80 -17.17 1.95 4.69
C ARG A 80 -16.94 2.63 6.03
N GLY A 81 -16.10 3.65 6.00
CA GLY A 81 -15.87 4.55 7.13
C GLY A 81 -16.87 5.70 7.20
N ALA A 82 -16.69 6.53 8.23
CA ALA A 82 -17.42 7.77 8.44
C ALA A 82 -16.48 8.94 8.73
N VAL A 83 -16.88 10.12 8.28
CA VAL A 83 -16.26 11.39 8.66
C VAL A 83 -17.32 12.23 9.37
N THR A 84 -17.06 12.60 10.61
CA THR A 84 -17.99 13.40 11.42
C THR A 84 -17.33 14.67 11.90
N LEU A 85 -18.10 15.77 11.95
CA LEU A 85 -17.59 17.02 12.51
C LEU A 85 -17.39 16.85 14.01
N ARG A 86 -16.21 17.26 14.49
CA ARG A 86 -15.92 17.27 15.93
C ARG A 86 -16.66 18.41 16.63
N SER A 87 -16.78 19.55 15.96
CA SER A 87 -17.52 20.72 16.44
C SER A 87 -18.00 21.55 15.24
N ASN A 88 -18.66 22.68 15.52
CA ASN A 88 -19.05 23.65 14.50
C ASN A 88 -17.88 24.53 14.02
N SER A 89 -16.69 24.42 14.62
CA SER A 89 -15.53 25.21 14.23
C SER A 89 -14.89 24.64 12.96
N PRO A 90 -14.71 25.41 11.88
CA PRO A 90 -14.04 24.94 10.67
C PRO A 90 -12.52 24.77 10.85
N PHE A 91 -11.95 25.25 11.96
CA PHE A 91 -10.52 25.12 12.28
C PHE A 91 -10.20 23.84 13.06
N GLU A 92 -11.22 23.13 13.55
CA GLU A 92 -11.03 21.85 14.22
C GLU A 92 -11.08 20.70 13.20
N PRO A 93 -10.12 19.77 13.24
CA PRO A 93 -10.14 18.64 12.33
C PRO A 93 -11.35 17.73 12.63
N PRO A 94 -11.99 17.18 11.59
CA PRO A 94 -13.07 16.23 11.78
C PRO A 94 -12.56 14.94 12.41
N ASN A 95 -13.48 14.15 12.96
CA ASN A 95 -13.19 12.77 13.32
C ASN A 95 -13.30 11.92 12.05
N VAL A 96 -12.23 11.18 11.75
CA VAL A 96 -12.15 10.28 10.60
C VAL A 96 -12.02 8.87 11.13
N ASP A 97 -13.06 8.06 10.89
CA ASP A 97 -13.05 6.64 11.20
C ASP A 97 -13.17 5.86 9.89
N PRO A 98 -12.07 5.35 9.33
CA PRO A 98 -12.09 4.70 8.03
C PRO A 98 -12.71 3.30 8.04
N ASN A 99 -12.89 2.66 9.21
CA ASN A 99 -13.33 1.26 9.33
C ASN A 99 -12.55 0.31 8.39
N TYR A 100 -11.23 0.46 8.32
CA TYR A 100 -10.42 -0.40 7.45
C TYR A 100 -10.63 -1.87 7.79
N PHE A 101 -10.83 -2.69 6.76
CA PHE A 101 -10.99 -4.14 6.88
C PHE A 101 -12.22 -4.60 7.69
N GLU A 102 -13.22 -3.73 7.85
CA GLU A 102 -14.52 -4.12 8.42
C GLU A 102 -15.20 -5.20 7.58
N HIS A 103 -15.14 -5.07 6.25
CA HIS A 103 -15.66 -6.08 5.34
C HIS A 103 -14.64 -7.22 5.17
N PRO A 104 -15.01 -8.50 5.42
CA PRO A 104 -14.06 -9.62 5.39
C PRO A 104 -13.40 -9.81 4.02
N ASP A 105 -14.15 -9.60 2.92
CA ASP A 105 -13.62 -9.73 1.57
C ASP A 105 -12.45 -8.77 1.27
N ASP A 106 -12.34 -7.62 1.95
CA ASP A 106 -11.22 -6.71 1.72
C ASP A 106 -9.90 -7.34 2.16
N VAL A 107 -9.90 -8.05 3.30
CA VAL A 107 -8.72 -8.78 3.75
C VAL A 107 -8.43 -9.95 2.81
N GLU A 108 -9.47 -10.69 2.43
CA GLU A 108 -9.32 -11.85 1.55
C GLU A 108 -8.76 -11.47 0.17
N ASP A 109 -9.27 -10.40 -0.43
CA ASP A 109 -8.83 -9.91 -1.74
C ASP A 109 -7.38 -9.40 -1.68
N LEU A 110 -7.00 -8.72 -0.60
CA LEU A 110 -5.63 -8.27 -0.38
C LEU A 110 -4.66 -9.45 -0.21
N LEU A 111 -5.02 -10.45 0.59
CA LEU A 111 -4.20 -11.64 0.83
C LEU A 111 -4.04 -12.49 -0.44
N LYS A 112 -5.12 -12.73 -1.18
CA LYS A 112 -5.05 -13.42 -2.49
C LYS A 112 -4.12 -12.69 -3.45
N SER A 113 -4.17 -11.36 -3.44
CA SER A 113 -3.33 -10.52 -4.29
C SER A 113 -1.87 -10.58 -3.87
N PHE A 114 -1.59 -10.59 -2.57
CA PHE A 114 -0.26 -10.77 -2.02
C PHE A 114 0.35 -12.13 -2.40
N CYS A 115 -0.38 -13.22 -2.15
CA CYS A 115 0.08 -14.57 -2.55
C CYS A 115 0.37 -14.65 -4.04
N LYS A 116 -0.49 -14.07 -4.88
CA LYS A 116 -0.29 -14.03 -6.34
C LYS A 116 1.01 -13.31 -6.74
N VAL A 117 1.36 -12.22 -6.06
CA VAL A 117 2.62 -11.52 -6.30
C VAL A 117 3.80 -12.40 -5.85
N LEU A 118 3.70 -13.02 -4.67
CA LEU A 118 4.73 -13.92 -4.16
C LEU A 118 4.99 -15.09 -5.12
N ASP A 119 3.95 -15.80 -5.57
CA ASP A 119 4.08 -16.91 -6.50
C ASP A 119 4.76 -16.50 -7.81
N LYS A 120 4.48 -15.27 -8.26
CA LYS A 120 5.10 -14.72 -9.47
C LYS A 120 6.54 -14.34 -9.22
N VAL A 121 6.89 -13.68 -8.12
CA VAL A 121 8.26 -13.27 -7.83
C VAL A 121 9.14 -14.48 -7.51
N SER A 122 8.64 -15.44 -6.73
CA SER A 122 9.37 -16.64 -6.33
C SER A 122 9.67 -17.58 -7.50
N ALA A 123 8.90 -17.51 -8.58
CA ALA A 123 9.20 -18.29 -9.78
C ALA A 123 10.39 -17.72 -10.59
N TRP A 124 10.89 -16.53 -10.24
CA TRP A 124 11.96 -15.83 -10.97
C TRP A 124 13.31 -15.87 -10.25
N ILE A 125 13.33 -16.38 -9.01
CA ILE A 125 14.51 -16.57 -8.16
C ILE A 125 14.73 -18.05 -7.90
#